data_AF-A0A2K3KLQ2-F1
#
_entry.id   AF-A0A2K3KLQ2-F1
#
_cell.length_a   1.000
_cell.length_b   1.000
_cell.length_c   1.000
_cell.angle_alpha   90.00
_cell.angle_beta   90.00
_cell.angle_gamma   90.00
#
_symmetry.space_group_name_H-M   'P 1'
#
loop_
_entity.id
_entity.type
_entity.pdbx_description
1 polymer ?
#
loop_
_entity_poly.entity_id
_entity_poly.type
_entity_poly.pdbx_seq_one_letter_code
_entity_poly.pdbx_strand_id
1 'polypeptide(L)'
;MANSNGGNINQWTGQPYSEKSKNLAVWQHRDEFLNAFRANQVLALVAQTGSGKSTQIPQFVLDDITSSDVCSKMMIACTQPQKVAVMSVSHRVAEEMGVTIGEEVGYKIKFEDCTSSRTVLKYV
;
A
#
# COMPACT_ATOMS: atom_id res chain seq x y z
N MET A 1 -1.91 -31.89 -4.79
CA MET A 1 -2.89 -30.80 -4.55
C MET A 1 -2.19 -29.77 -3.68
N ALA A 2 -1.59 -28.76 -4.31
CA ALA A 2 -0.81 -27.74 -3.61
C ALA A 2 -1.75 -26.72 -2.98
N ASN A 3 -1.49 -26.38 -1.72
CA ASN A 3 -2.35 -25.58 -0.84
C ASN A 3 -2.29 -24.09 -1.24
N SER A 4 -3.36 -23.56 -1.81
CA SER A 4 -3.46 -22.21 -2.40
C SER A 4 -3.70 -21.06 -1.39
N ASN A 5 -3.22 -21.18 -0.14
CA ASN A 5 -3.59 -20.25 0.95
C ASN A 5 -2.54 -19.17 1.28
N GLY A 6 -1.54 -18.95 0.42
CA GLY A 6 -0.43 -18.04 0.71
C GLY A 6 -0.71 -16.52 0.61
N GLY A 7 -1.90 -16.09 0.20
CA GLY A 7 -2.19 -14.68 -0.10
C GLY A 7 -3.10 -13.95 0.89
N ASN A 8 -3.48 -14.57 2.01
CA ASN A 8 -4.59 -14.09 2.85
C ASN A 8 -4.14 -13.55 4.21
N ILE A 9 -2.84 -13.45 4.47
CA ILE A 9 -2.28 -13.01 5.75
C ILE A 9 -1.41 -11.78 5.49
N ASN A 10 -1.70 -10.70 6.20
CA ASN A 10 -0.90 -9.49 6.24
C ASN A 10 0.44 -9.81 6.92
N GLN A 11 1.52 -9.60 6.19
CA GLN A 11 2.90 -9.87 6.63
C GLN A 11 3.37 -9.00 7.80
N TRP A 12 2.75 -7.84 8.03
CA TRP A 12 3.12 -6.90 9.09
C TRP A 12 2.51 -7.25 10.45
N THR A 13 1.32 -7.85 10.44
CA THR A 13 0.54 -8.13 11.68
C THR A 13 0.27 -9.61 11.90
N GLY A 14 0.49 -10.46 10.89
CA GLY A 14 0.09 -11.87 10.91
C GLY A 14 -1.43 -12.09 10.88
N GLN A 15 -2.23 -11.04 10.64
CA GLN A 15 -3.69 -11.11 10.57
C GLN A 15 -4.20 -11.09 9.13
N PRO A 16 -5.41 -11.59 8.82
CA PRO A 16 -5.94 -11.51 7.47
C PRO A 16 -6.29 -10.09 7.02
N TYR A 17 -6.07 -9.78 5.74
CA TYR A 17 -6.52 -8.51 5.14
C TYR A 17 -8.04 -8.39 5.22
N SER A 18 -8.54 -7.16 5.37
CA SER A 18 -9.97 -6.92 5.52
C SER A 18 -10.78 -7.37 4.29
N GLU A 19 -11.92 -8.01 4.52
CA GLU A 19 -12.85 -8.43 3.45
C GLU A 19 -13.36 -7.25 2.60
N LYS A 20 -13.40 -6.03 3.18
CA LYS A 20 -13.79 -4.81 2.46
C LYS A 20 -12.76 -4.40 1.40
N SER A 21 -11.47 -4.60 1.66
CA SER A 21 -10.40 -4.28 0.72
C SER A 21 -10.43 -5.20 -0.52
N LYS A 22 -10.78 -6.47 -0.32
CA LYS A 22 -10.88 -7.48 -1.40
C LYS A 22 -12.00 -7.20 -2.41
N ASN A 23 -13.04 -6.47 -2.00
CA ASN A 23 -14.17 -6.13 -2.86
C ASN A 23 -13.92 -4.92 -3.78
N LEU A 24 -12.78 -4.25 -3.64
CA LEU A 24 -12.44 -3.10 -4.49
C LEU A 24 -12.03 -3.57 -5.89
N ALA A 25 -12.47 -2.84 -6.92
CA ALA A 25 -12.19 -3.20 -8.32
C ALA A 25 -10.68 -3.36 -8.61
N VAL A 26 -9.83 -2.55 -7.96
CA VAL A 26 -8.37 -2.64 -8.11
C VAL A 26 -7.81 -3.99 -7.62
N TRP A 27 -8.46 -4.65 -6.65
CA TRP A 27 -8.02 -5.96 -6.16
C TRP A 27 -8.17 -7.06 -7.20
N GLN A 28 -9.20 -6.99 -8.05
CA GLN A 28 -9.45 -7.96 -9.12
C GLN A 28 -8.36 -7.91 -10.21
N HIS A 29 -7.70 -6.77 -10.37
CA HIS A 29 -6.64 -6.55 -11.34
C HIS A 29 -5.23 -6.55 -10.70
N ARG A 30 -5.09 -7.07 -9.47
CA ARG A 30 -3.82 -7.04 -8.73
C ARG A 30 -2.67 -7.68 -9.51
N ASP A 31 -2.86 -8.89 -10.02
CA ASP A 31 -1.78 -9.63 -10.69
C ASP A 31 -1.41 -9.00 -12.04
N GLU A 32 -2.41 -8.50 -12.78
CA GLU A 32 -2.20 -7.74 -14.00
C GLU A 32 -1.38 -6.47 -13.73
N PHE A 33 -1.73 -5.73 -12.68
CA PHE A 33 -0.98 -4.56 -12.22
C PHE A 33 0.46 -4.91 -11.85
N LEU A 34 0.69 -5.95 -11.04
CA LEU A 34 2.05 -6.33 -10.61
C LEU A 34 2.93 -6.78 -11.77
N ASN A 35 2.37 -7.50 -12.74
CA ASN A 35 3.09 -7.85 -13.96
C ASN A 35 3.51 -6.61 -14.76
N ALA A 36 2.59 -5.64 -14.93
CA ALA A 36 2.91 -4.39 -15.60
C ALA A 36 3.92 -3.55 -14.81
N PHE A 37 3.82 -3.50 -13.49
CA PHE A 37 4.74 -2.79 -12.59
C PHE A 37 6.17 -3.35 -12.69
N ARG A 38 6.34 -4.67 -12.67
CA ARG A 38 7.66 -5.31 -12.78
C ARG A 38 8.29 -5.14 -14.17
N ALA A 39 7.47 -5.06 -15.22
CA ALA A 39 7.93 -4.95 -16.60
C ALA A 39 8.26 -3.51 -17.04
N ASN A 40 7.76 -2.49 -16.32
CA ASN A 40 7.84 -1.10 -16.75
C ASN A 40 8.39 -0.20 -15.64
N GLN A 41 9.39 0.62 -15.97
CA GLN A 41 9.91 1.63 -15.04
C GLN A 41 8.86 2.72 -14.71
N VAL A 42 7.95 2.99 -15.64
CA VAL A 42 6.85 3.97 -15.49
C VAL A 42 5.55 3.35 -15.97
N LEU A 43 4.51 3.40 -15.14
CA LEU A 43 3.19 2.85 -15.44
C LEU A 43 2.11 3.91 -15.23
N ALA A 44 1.28 4.14 -16.23
CA ALA A 44 0.10 5.00 -16.13
C ALA A 44 -1.13 4.16 -15.76
N LEU A 45 -1.69 4.39 -14.57
CA LEU A 45 -2.87 3.67 -14.09
C LEU A 45 -4.13 4.54 -14.19
N VAL A 46 -5.17 4.04 -14.85
CA VAL A 46 -6.47 4.71 -14.97
C VAL A 46 -7.55 3.84 -14.32
N ALA A 47 -8.33 4.43 -13.40
CA ALA A 47 -9.52 3.79 -12.85
C ALA A 47 -10.48 4.85 -12.29
N GLN A 48 -11.75 4.49 -12.09
CA GLN A 48 -12.77 5.38 -11.53
C GLN A 48 -12.44 5.85 -10.09
N THR A 49 -12.92 7.02 -9.68
CA THR A 49 -12.86 7.46 -8.27
C THR A 49 -13.56 6.44 -7.36
N GLY A 50 -12.97 6.17 -6.19
CA GLY A 50 -13.48 5.15 -5.26
C GLY A 50 -13.05 3.72 -5.59
N SER A 51 -12.30 3.49 -6.66
CA SER A 51 -11.82 2.15 -7.02
C SER A 51 -10.75 1.57 -6.08
N GLY A 52 -10.22 2.36 -5.14
CA GLY A 52 -9.17 1.95 -4.22
C GLY A 52 -7.73 2.24 -4.66
N LYS A 53 -7.50 3.06 -5.69
CA LYS A 53 -6.14 3.35 -6.20
C LYS A 53 -5.19 3.85 -5.12
N SER A 54 -5.54 4.92 -4.43
CA SER A 54 -4.65 5.57 -3.44
C SER A 54 -4.45 4.75 -2.17
N THR A 55 -5.25 3.70 -1.94
CA THR A 55 -5.13 2.84 -0.76
C THR A 55 -4.47 1.50 -1.10
N GLN A 56 -4.94 0.80 -2.15
CA GLN A 56 -4.52 -0.57 -2.46
C GLN A 56 -3.23 -0.66 -3.29
N ILE A 57 -3.04 0.23 -4.27
CA ILE A 57 -1.87 0.15 -5.17
C ILE A 57 -0.54 0.23 -4.40
N PRO A 58 -0.35 1.16 -3.44
CA PRO A 58 0.89 1.23 -2.69
C PRO A 58 1.11 -0.02 -1.82
N GLN A 59 0.05 -0.62 -1.28
CA GLN A 59 0.13 -1.87 -0.53
C GLN A 59 0.55 -3.05 -1.43
N PHE A 60 0.04 -3.13 -2.66
CA PHE A 60 0.44 -4.18 -3.60
C PHE A 60 1.91 -4.09 -3.95
N VAL A 61 2.39 -2.87 -4.23
CA VAL A 61 3.81 -2.62 -4.48
C VAL A 61 4.64 -2.96 -3.25
N LEU A 62 4.19 -2.58 -2.06
CA LEU A 62 4.87 -2.89 -0.80
C LEU A 62 5.01 -4.40 -0.60
N ASP A 63 3.95 -5.16 -0.85
CA ASP A 63 3.96 -6.61 -0.73
C ASP A 63 4.93 -7.25 -1.74
N ASP A 64 4.96 -6.74 -2.97
CA ASP A 64 5.83 -7.22 -4.04
C ASP A 64 7.31 -7.02 -3.72
N ILE A 65 7.70 -5.80 -3.32
CA ILE A 65 9.09 -5.46 -3.05
C ILE A 65 9.62 -6.08 -1.75
N THR A 66 8.74 -6.31 -0.76
CA THR A 66 9.11 -6.93 0.51
C THR A 66 9.33 -8.44 0.33
N SER A 67 8.53 -9.10 -0.51
CA SER A 67 8.66 -10.54 -0.77
C SER A 67 9.92 -10.93 -1.56
N SER A 68 10.59 -9.97 -2.20
CA SER A 68 11.64 -10.26 -3.18
C SER A 68 13.07 -10.28 -2.62
N ASP A 69 13.29 -10.16 -1.29
CA ASP A 69 14.62 -9.99 -0.63
C ASP A 69 15.47 -8.79 -1.12
N VAL A 70 15.05 -8.10 -2.19
CA VAL A 70 15.80 -7.04 -2.88
C VAL A 70 15.88 -5.76 -2.05
N CYS A 71 14.98 -5.52 -1.09
CA CYS A 71 14.76 -4.17 -0.58
C CYS A 71 14.41 -4.07 0.91
N SER A 72 15.29 -4.51 1.80
CA SER A 72 15.16 -4.28 3.25
C SER A 72 15.26 -2.79 3.68
N LYS A 73 15.43 -1.85 2.74
CA LYS A 73 15.65 -0.41 3.03
C LYS A 73 14.94 0.57 2.09
N MET A 74 14.01 0.14 1.24
CA MET A 74 13.29 1.07 0.36
C MET A 74 11.97 1.55 0.99
N MET A 75 11.57 2.77 0.63
CA MET A 75 10.32 3.40 1.06
C MET A 75 9.50 3.76 -0.18
N ILE A 76 8.19 3.53 -0.11
CA ILE A 76 7.23 3.94 -1.13
C ILE A 76 6.71 5.32 -0.77
N ALA A 77 6.78 6.26 -1.71
CA ALA A 77 6.20 7.59 -1.56
C ALA A 77 4.93 7.73 -2.40
N CYS A 78 3.87 8.25 -1.80
CA CYS A 78 2.58 8.50 -2.46
C CYS A 78 2.17 9.96 -2.28
N THR A 79 2.21 10.75 -3.33
CA THR A 79 1.85 12.16 -3.30
C THR A 79 0.34 12.35 -3.42
N GLN A 80 -0.27 13.18 -2.57
CA GLN A 80 -1.66 13.62 -2.68
C GLN A 80 -1.73 15.15 -2.81
N PRO A 81 -2.66 15.70 -3.62
CA PRO A 81 -2.72 17.14 -3.88
C PRO A 81 -3.22 17.96 -2.69
N GLN A 82 -3.93 17.35 -1.74
CA GLN A 82 -4.54 18.05 -0.60
C GLN A 82 -4.06 17.42 0.71
N LYS A 83 -3.74 18.25 1.71
CA LYS A 83 -3.31 17.79 3.04
C LYS A 83 -4.33 16.86 3.72
N VAL A 84 -5.63 17.15 3.58
CA VAL A 84 -6.70 16.31 4.12
C VAL A 84 -6.71 14.93 3.47
N ALA A 85 -6.39 14.84 2.17
CA ALA A 85 -6.23 13.56 1.48
C ALA A 85 -4.99 12.80 1.96
N VAL A 86 -3.86 13.47 2.18
CA VAL A 86 -2.65 12.85 2.77
C VAL A 86 -2.98 12.17 4.10
N MET A 87 -3.53 12.93 5.05
CA MET A 87 -3.87 12.43 6.38
C MET A 87 -4.93 11.32 6.34
N SER A 88 -6.04 11.54 5.64
CA SER A 88 -7.14 10.56 5.61
C SER A 88 -6.73 9.24 4.95
N VAL A 89 -5.97 9.29 3.85
CA VAL A 89 -5.50 8.08 3.16
C VAL A 89 -4.44 7.36 3.99
N SER A 90 -3.48 8.08 4.61
CA SER A 90 -2.46 7.44 5.44
C SER A 90 -3.06 6.74 6.65
N HIS A 91 -4.02 7.39 7.35
CA HIS A 91 -4.73 6.75 8.46
C HIS A 91 -5.52 5.54 7.99
N ARG A 92 -6.25 5.66 6.88
CA ARG A 92 -7.01 4.55 6.32
C ARG A 92 -6.13 3.34 5.97
N VAL A 93 -4.96 3.59 5.39
CA VAL A 93 -4.03 2.52 5.02
C VAL A 93 -3.35 1.91 6.24
N ALA A 94 -3.03 2.71 7.27
CA ALA A 94 -2.55 2.18 8.54
C ALA A 94 -3.58 1.24 9.20
N GLU A 95 -4.86 1.62 9.19
CA GLU A 95 -5.97 0.76 9.66
C GLU A 95 -6.11 -0.53 8.83
N GLU A 96 -6.06 -0.43 7.50
CA GLU A 96 -6.16 -1.59 6.60
C GLU A 96 -4.98 -2.56 6.77
N MET A 97 -3.79 -2.03 7.04
CA MET A 97 -2.59 -2.81 7.33
C MET A 97 -2.51 -3.25 8.80
N GLY A 98 -3.42 -2.80 9.67
CA GLY A 98 -3.40 -3.09 11.11
C GLY A 98 -2.15 -2.58 11.84
N VAL A 99 -1.51 -1.53 11.32
CA VAL A 99 -0.30 -0.92 11.90
C VAL A 99 -0.62 0.41 12.56
N THR A 100 0.30 0.89 13.40
CA THR A 100 0.15 2.20 14.04
C THR A 100 0.63 3.29 13.07
N ILE A 101 -0.19 4.32 12.87
CA ILE A 101 0.20 5.48 12.06
C ILE A 101 1.46 6.13 12.63
N GLY A 102 2.42 6.45 11.75
CA GLY A 102 3.73 6.98 12.12
C GLY A 102 4.82 5.92 12.24
N GLU A 103 4.47 4.62 12.28
CA GLU A 103 5.44 3.52 12.21
C GLU A 103 5.61 3.06 10.76
N GLU A 104 5.07 1.90 10.36
CA GLU A 104 5.23 1.33 9.02
C GLU A 104 4.56 2.19 7.92
N VAL A 105 3.42 2.79 8.26
CA VAL A 105 2.69 3.75 7.41
C VAL A 105 2.74 5.11 8.07
N GLY A 106 3.10 6.15 7.32
CA GLY A 106 3.15 7.50 7.83
C GLY A 106 2.87 8.56 6.78
N TYR A 107 2.92 9.82 7.20
CA TYR A 107 2.73 10.94 6.30
C TYR A 107 3.59 12.15 6.65
N LYS A 108 3.79 13.03 5.67
CA LYS A 108 4.47 14.31 5.86
C LYS A 108 3.73 15.41 5.13
N ILE A 109 3.31 16.42 5.85
CA ILE A 109 2.73 17.64 5.30
C ILE A 109 3.50 18.86 5.81
N LYS A 110 3.21 20.04 5.26
CA LYS A 110 3.82 21.28 5.74
C LYS A 110 3.49 21.48 7.22
N PHE A 111 4.54 21.49 8.05
CA PHE A 111 4.56 21.66 9.50
C PHE A 111 4.23 20.43 10.35
N GLU A 112 4.08 19.25 9.76
CA GLU A 112 3.80 18.02 10.49
C GLU A 112 4.44 16.81 9.78
N ASP A 113 5.25 16.04 10.51
CA ASP A 113 5.91 14.84 10.01
C ASP A 113 5.58 13.68 10.96
N CYS A 114 4.69 12.81 10.53
CA CYS A 114 4.25 11.62 11.25
C CYS A 114 4.91 10.40 10.56
N THR A 115 6.23 10.28 10.72
CA THR A 115 7.02 9.15 10.22
C THR A 115 8.10 8.74 11.22
N SER A 116 8.51 7.48 11.19
CA SER A 116 9.59 6.92 12.02
C SER A 116 10.66 6.26 11.15
N SER A 117 11.71 5.72 11.76
CA SER A 117 12.71 4.92 11.04
C SER A 117 12.15 3.62 10.46
N ARG A 118 10.93 3.21 10.86
CA ARG A 118 10.25 2.01 10.36
C ARG A 118 9.32 2.29 9.19
N THR A 119 9.12 3.54 8.82
CA THR A 119 8.18 3.90 7.75
C THR A 119 8.64 3.34 6.40
N VAL A 120 7.82 2.47 5.85
CA VAL A 120 7.99 1.86 4.52
C VAL A 120 7.01 2.43 3.50
N LEU A 121 5.89 3.01 3.95
CA LEU A 121 4.91 3.68 3.10
C LEU A 121 4.63 5.09 3.63
N LYS A 122 4.97 6.10 2.81
CA LYS A 122 4.88 7.52 3.18
C LYS A 122 3.96 8.28 2.22
N TYR A 123 2.92 8.90 2.78
CA TYR A 123 2.07 9.84 2.05
C TYR A 123 2.57 11.27 2.20
N VAL A 124 2.61 12.05 1.10
CA VAL A 124 3.13 13.42 1.08
C VAL A 124 2.21 14.40 0.36
#